data_AF-A0A7K4FZG7-F1
#
_entry.id   AF-A0A7K4FZG7-F1
#
_cell.length_a   1.000
_cell.length_b   1.000
_cell.length_c   1.000
_cell.angle_alpha   90.00
_cell.angle_beta   90.00
_cell.angle_gamma   90.00
#
_symmetry.space_group_name_H-M   'P 1'
#
loop_
_entity.id
_entity.type
_entity.pdbx_description
1 polymer ?
#
loop_
_entity_poly.entity_id
_entity_poly.type
_entity_poly.pdbx_seq_one_letter_code
_entity_poly.pdbx_strand_id
1 'polypeptide(L)'
;CSARQYANTPIEKFCEMLGSKKLLGRFMPGTLTNPSLPYYIEPKLVLISDPQVDVQAITEATNAGIPVIGISNTDNITSKLDVIIPANNRGRKALATVYWLLVRQVLIERGELKEDESMKYEIDDFETKITEEEIE
;
A
#
# COMPACT_ATOMS: atom_id res chain seq x y z
N CYS A 1 -1.39 3.16 0.57
CA CYS A 1 -1.57 4.42 -0.16
C CYS A 1 -0.72 4.35 -1.40
N SER A 2 -1.30 4.56 -2.58
CA SER A 2 -0.50 4.83 -3.77
C SER A 2 -1.28 5.53 -4.87
N ALA A 3 -0.59 6.42 -5.59
CA ALA A 3 -1.10 7.01 -6.82
C ALA A 3 -0.83 6.16 -8.07
N ARG A 4 -0.09 5.05 -7.94
CA ARG A 4 0.22 4.16 -9.06
C ARG A 4 -0.97 3.25 -9.38
N GLN A 5 -1.43 3.25 -10.63
CA GLN A 5 -2.59 2.44 -11.07
C GLN A 5 -2.41 0.93 -10.81
N TYR A 6 -1.19 0.41 -11.02
CA TYR A 6 -0.88 -1.01 -10.80
C TYR A 6 -1.05 -1.46 -9.35
N ALA A 7 -0.98 -0.52 -8.40
CA ALA A 7 -1.13 -0.79 -6.98
C ALA A 7 -2.59 -0.77 -6.51
N ASN A 8 -3.54 -0.33 -7.35
CA ASN A 8 -4.93 -0.17 -6.94
C ASN A 8 -5.55 -1.50 -6.49
N THR A 9 -5.55 -2.52 -7.35
CA THR A 9 -6.15 -3.83 -7.05
C THR A 9 -5.49 -4.51 -5.83
N PRO A 10 -4.14 -4.58 -5.73
CA PRO A 10 -3.49 -5.12 -4.54
C PRO A 10 -3.88 -4.39 -3.25
N ILE A 11 -3.93 -3.05 -3.26
CA ILE A 11 -4.27 -2.25 -2.09
C ILE A 11 -5.75 -2.44 -1.72
N GLU A 12 -6.66 -2.54 -2.68
CA GLU A 12 -8.07 -2.81 -2.43
C GLU A 12 -8.25 -4.14 -1.71
N LYS A 13 -7.66 -5.21 -2.26
CA LYS A 13 -7.70 -6.54 -1.66
C LYS A 13 -7.05 -6.58 -0.28
N PHE A 14 -5.92 -5.90 -0.13
CA PHE A 14 -5.24 -5.74 1.16
C PHE A 14 -6.15 -5.08 2.21
N CYS A 15 -6.83 -4.00 1.83
CA CYS A 15 -7.72 -3.27 2.72
C CYS A 15 -9.00 -4.03 3.05
N GLU A 16 -9.57 -4.76 2.08
CA GLU A 16 -10.74 -5.63 2.28
C GLU A 16 -10.46 -6.72 3.32
N MET A 17 -9.29 -7.36 3.27
CA MET A 17 -8.96 -8.46 4.20
C MET A 17 -8.58 -7.95 5.59
N LEU A 18 -7.85 -6.83 5.69
CA LEU A 18 -7.36 -6.34 6.97
C LEU A 18 -8.28 -5.33 7.65
N GLY A 19 -9.34 -4.87 6.97
CA GLY A 19 -10.24 -3.82 7.43
C GLY A 19 -9.58 -2.44 7.48
N SER A 20 -8.59 -2.20 6.62
CA SER A 20 -7.79 -0.96 6.61
C SER A 20 -8.39 0.11 5.68
N LYS A 21 -8.06 1.38 5.90
CA LYS A 21 -8.53 2.47 5.04
C LYS A 21 -7.67 2.56 3.77
N LYS A 22 -8.30 2.39 2.61
CA LYS A 22 -7.64 2.57 1.31
C LYS A 22 -7.55 4.04 0.93
N LEU A 23 -6.38 4.43 0.43
CA LEU A 23 -6.13 5.69 -0.27
C LEU A 23 -5.53 5.34 -1.63
N LEU A 24 -6.33 5.54 -2.68
CA LEU A 24 -6.00 5.19 -4.05
C LEU A 24 -5.99 6.44 -4.92
N GLY A 25 -5.14 6.42 -5.95
CA GLY A 25 -5.02 7.53 -6.88
C GLY A 25 -4.32 8.74 -6.26
N ARG A 26 -4.65 9.92 -6.76
CA ARG A 26 -3.96 11.15 -6.37
C ARG A 26 -4.15 11.43 -4.87
N PHE A 27 -3.03 11.47 -4.13
CA PHE A 27 -3.03 11.89 -2.73
C PHE A 27 -3.33 13.39 -2.64
N MET A 28 -4.41 13.74 -1.95
CA MET A 28 -4.82 15.13 -1.76
C MET A 28 -3.98 15.77 -0.65
N PRO A 29 -3.27 16.88 -0.92
CA PRO A 29 -2.52 17.57 0.12
C PRO A 29 -3.41 18.01 1.28
N GLY A 30 -2.92 17.85 2.51
CA GLY A 30 -3.66 18.19 3.74
C GLY A 30 -4.46 17.03 4.32
N THR A 31 -4.47 15.85 3.67
CA THR A 31 -5.21 14.67 4.12
C THR A 31 -4.78 14.20 5.52
N LEU A 32 -3.50 14.34 5.88
CA LEU A 32 -2.99 13.88 7.19
C LEU A 32 -2.75 15.03 8.19
N THR A 33 -2.82 16.28 7.74
CA THR A 33 -2.36 17.43 8.52
C THR A 33 -3.43 18.47 8.81
N ASN A 34 -4.51 18.54 8.01
CA ASN A 34 -5.54 19.57 8.16
C ASN A 34 -6.89 18.97 8.60
N PRO A 35 -7.28 19.12 9.89
CA PRO A 35 -8.53 18.58 10.41
C PRO A 35 -9.79 19.27 9.88
N SER A 36 -9.66 20.44 9.24
CA SER A 36 -10.80 21.16 8.66
C SER A 36 -11.28 20.54 7.33
N LEU A 37 -10.50 19.64 6.73
CA LEU A 37 -10.86 19.02 5.45
C LEU A 37 -11.78 17.80 5.66
N PRO A 38 -12.79 17.59 4.81
CA PRO A 38 -13.74 16.48 4.97
C PRO A 38 -13.10 15.10 4.75
N TYR A 39 -11.94 15.05 4.09
CA TYR A 39 -11.17 13.84 3.82
C TYR A 39 -9.99 13.66 4.79
N TYR A 40 -9.94 14.43 5.88
CA TYR A 40 -8.92 14.30 6.92
C TYR A 40 -8.91 12.90 7.54
N ILE A 41 -7.70 12.36 7.76
CA ILE A 41 -7.50 11.10 8.47
C ILE A 41 -6.28 11.15 9.38
N GLU A 42 -6.37 10.46 10.52
CA GLU A 42 -5.26 10.26 11.45
C GLU A 42 -4.92 8.76 11.54
N PRO A 43 -4.18 8.22 10.57
CA PRO A 43 -3.70 6.84 10.65
C PRO A 43 -2.58 6.73 11.69
N LYS A 44 -2.52 5.59 12.38
CA LYS A 44 -1.38 5.26 13.26
C LYS A 44 -0.16 4.74 12.50
N LEU A 45 -0.34 4.33 11.26
CA LEU A 45 0.68 3.75 10.39
C LEU A 45 0.29 4.00 8.93
N VAL A 46 1.26 4.36 8.09
CA VAL A 46 1.04 4.50 6.65
C VAL A 46 1.90 3.48 5.90
N LEU A 47 1.27 2.67 5.05
CA LEU A 47 1.94 1.78 4.11
C LEU A 47 1.92 2.40 2.69
N ILE A 48 3.10 2.52 2.10
CA ILE A 48 3.34 3.17 0.80
C ILE A 48 3.89 2.16 -0.20
N SER A 49 3.35 2.18 -1.41
CA SER A 49 3.76 1.25 -2.48
C SER A 49 4.97 1.73 -3.27
N ASP A 50 5.11 3.04 -3.47
CA ASP A 50 6.24 3.61 -4.20
C ASP A 50 6.61 4.98 -3.59
N PRO A 51 7.77 5.08 -2.91
CA PRO A 51 8.17 6.31 -2.26
C PRO A 51 8.48 7.46 -3.24
N GLN A 52 8.77 7.17 -4.51
CA GLN A 52 9.05 8.21 -5.50
C GLN A 52 7.77 8.88 -6.01
N VAL A 53 6.68 8.12 -6.12
CA VAL A 53 5.38 8.65 -6.57
C VAL A 53 4.62 9.26 -5.39
N ASP A 54 4.70 8.65 -4.21
CA ASP A 54 3.89 8.99 -3.05
C ASP A 54 4.60 9.94 -2.06
N VAL A 55 5.53 10.76 -2.54
CA VAL A 55 6.35 11.71 -1.72
C VAL A 55 5.49 12.65 -0.88
N GLN A 56 4.32 13.06 -1.40
CA GLN A 56 3.39 13.92 -0.67
C GLN A 56 2.88 13.24 0.61
N ALA A 57 2.49 11.96 0.51
CA ALA A 57 2.02 11.17 1.65
C ALA A 57 3.14 10.96 2.67
N ILE A 58 4.38 10.69 2.21
CA ILE A 58 5.56 10.57 3.08
C ILE A 58 5.80 11.86 3.86
N THR A 59 5.80 12.99 3.16
CA THR A 59 6.12 14.29 3.77
C THR A 59 5.06 14.69 4.79
N GLU A 60 3.78 14.49 4.48
CA GLU A 60 2.71 14.76 5.44
C GLU A 60 2.71 13.79 6.62
N ALA A 61 2.95 12.50 6.40
CA ALA A 61 3.06 11.53 7.49
C ALA A 61 4.22 11.89 8.42
N THR A 62 5.37 12.30 7.86
CA THR A 62 6.53 12.77 8.63
C THR A 62 6.17 14.00 9.47
N ASN A 63 5.47 14.98 8.88
CA ASN A 63 5.06 16.21 9.57
C ASN A 63 4.04 15.94 10.68
N ALA A 64 3.16 14.94 10.49
CA ALA A 64 2.18 14.52 11.48
C ALA A 64 2.74 13.57 12.55
N GLY A 65 4.02 13.13 12.42
CA GLY A 65 4.64 12.18 13.34
C GLY A 65 4.11 10.76 13.23
N ILE A 66 3.61 10.38 12.05
CA ILE A 66 3.03 9.06 11.77
C ILE A 66 4.13 8.16 11.17
N PRO A 67 4.32 6.92 11.67
CA PRO A 67 5.31 6.00 11.13
C PRO A 67 4.96 5.54 9.72
N VAL A 68 5.98 5.44 8.86
CA VAL A 68 5.87 5.15 7.44
C VAL A 68 6.63 3.88 7.07
N ILE A 69 5.90 2.92 6.51
CA ILE A 69 6.46 1.71 5.89
C ILE A 69 6.36 1.87 4.38
N GLY A 70 7.46 1.67 3.66
CA GLY A 70 7.50 1.82 2.20
C GLY A 70 8.05 0.59 1.50
N ILE A 71 7.40 0.20 0.40
CA ILE A 71 7.95 -0.77 -0.55
C ILE A 71 8.87 -0.02 -1.51
N SER A 72 10.13 -0.44 -1.57
CA SER A 72 11.18 0.28 -2.30
C SER A 72 11.96 -0.66 -3.19
N ASN A 73 12.24 -0.19 -4.40
CA ASN A 73 13.26 -0.77 -5.28
C ASN A 73 14.62 -0.09 -5.04
N THR A 74 15.66 -0.52 -5.76
CA THR A 74 17.04 -0.04 -5.60
C THR A 74 17.25 1.42 -6.02
N ASP A 75 16.40 1.96 -6.90
CA ASP A 75 16.51 3.31 -7.44
C ASP A 75 15.71 4.36 -6.66
N ASN A 76 14.91 3.92 -5.69
CA ASN A 76 14.03 4.79 -4.93
C ASN A 76 14.78 5.52 -3.80
N ILE A 77 14.37 6.76 -3.54
CA ILE A 77 14.86 7.53 -2.38
C ILE A 77 14.08 7.07 -1.14
N THR A 78 14.80 6.49 -0.18
CA THR A 78 14.22 5.96 1.07
C THR A 78 14.33 6.92 2.25
N SER A 79 14.82 8.13 2.01
CA SER A 79 14.89 9.19 3.01
C SER A 79 13.48 9.51 3.53
N LYS A 80 13.24 9.29 4.84
CA LYS A 80 11.95 9.41 5.57
C LYS A 80 11.05 8.17 5.60
N LEU A 81 11.54 7.00 5.18
CA LEU A 81 10.90 5.73 5.50
C LEU A 81 11.47 5.19 6.81
N ASP A 82 10.60 4.77 7.74
CA ASP A 82 11.03 4.13 8.98
C ASP A 82 11.37 2.66 8.76
N VAL A 83 10.55 1.97 7.96
CA VAL A 83 10.76 0.58 7.57
C VAL A 83 10.67 0.46 6.06
N ILE A 84 11.68 -0.20 5.48
CA ILE A 84 11.79 -0.42 4.05
C ILE A 84 11.56 -1.90 3.76
N ILE A 85 10.61 -2.18 2.86
CA ILE A 85 10.40 -3.52 2.30
C ILE A 85 11.07 -3.53 0.93
N PRO A 86 12.26 -4.16 0.79
CA PRO A 86 12.95 -4.22 -0.50
C PRO A 86 12.21 -5.17 -1.43
N ALA A 87 11.57 -4.63 -2.48
CA ALA A 87 10.89 -5.42 -3.48
C ALA A 87 10.76 -4.68 -4.81
N ASN A 88 10.46 -5.41 -5.89
CA ASN A 88 10.17 -4.82 -7.19
C ASN A 88 8.79 -4.16 -7.17
N ASN A 89 8.75 -2.83 -7.02
CA ASN A 89 7.53 -2.02 -7.01
C ASN A 89 7.07 -1.57 -8.42
N ARG A 90 7.75 -2.00 -9.48
CA ARG A 90 7.39 -1.71 -10.88
C ARG A 90 6.57 -2.83 -11.52
N GLY A 91 6.87 -4.07 -11.16
CA GLY A 91 6.17 -5.24 -11.67
C GLY A 91 4.80 -5.42 -11.02
N ARG A 92 3.74 -5.57 -11.84
CA ARG A 92 2.36 -5.83 -11.37
C ARG A 92 2.28 -7.08 -10.49
N LYS A 93 2.81 -8.21 -11.01
CA LYS A 93 2.89 -9.49 -10.29
C LYS A 93 3.71 -9.42 -9.03
N ALA A 94 4.85 -8.72 -9.08
CA ALA A 94 5.72 -8.57 -7.92
C ALA A 94 5.02 -7.79 -6.80
N LEU A 95 4.37 -6.67 -7.13
CA LEU A 95 3.62 -5.87 -6.17
C LEU A 95 2.43 -6.65 -5.57
N ALA A 96 1.68 -7.35 -6.41
CA ALA A 96 0.59 -8.24 -5.98
C ALA A 96 1.10 -9.30 -4.98
N THR A 97 2.22 -9.95 -5.29
CA THR A 97 2.84 -10.96 -4.43
C THR A 97 3.25 -10.38 -3.07
N VAL A 98 3.86 -9.19 -3.04
CA VAL A 98 4.27 -8.54 -1.79
C VAL A 98 3.05 -8.23 -0.92
N TYR A 99 1.99 -7.64 -1.50
CA TYR A 99 0.76 -7.37 -0.76
C TYR A 99 0.10 -8.65 -0.24
N TRP A 100 0.05 -9.70 -1.06
CA TRP A 100 -0.49 -11.00 -0.66
C TRP A 100 0.26 -11.61 0.52
N LEU A 101 1.60 -11.63 0.45
CA LEU A 101 2.45 -12.12 1.55
C LEU A 101 2.26 -11.31 2.83
N LEU A 102 2.15 -9.98 2.71
CA LEU A 102 1.93 -9.09 3.86
C LEU A 102 0.58 -9.35 4.52
N VAL A 103 -0.51 -9.47 3.76
CA VAL A 103 -1.83 -9.82 4.34
C VAL A 103 -1.74 -11.17 5.05
N ARG A 104 -1.12 -12.16 4.39
CA ARG A 104 -1.01 -13.51 4.95
C ARG A 104 -0.33 -13.49 6.31
N GLN A 105 0.83 -12.84 6.38
CA GLN A 105 1.58 -12.77 7.63
C GLN A 105 0.78 -12.03 8.71
N VAL A 106 0.12 -10.91 8.38
CA VAL A 106 -0.67 -10.16 9.37
C VAL A 106 -1.86 -10.97 9.89
N LEU A 107 -2.53 -11.76 9.04
CA LEU A 107 -3.65 -12.62 9.47
C LEU A 107 -3.18 -13.78 10.36
N ILE A 108 -2.00 -14.35 10.08
CA ILE A 108 -1.37 -15.37 10.92
C ILE A 108 -1.04 -14.79 12.31
N GLU A 109 -0.41 -13.61 12.36
CA GLU A 109 -0.07 -12.94 13.63
C GLU A 109 -1.32 -12.51 14.43
N ARG A 110 -2.44 -12.24 13.75
CA ARG A 110 -3.74 -11.98 14.40
C ARG A 110 -4.44 -13.26 14.89
N GLY A 111 -3.96 -14.44 14.51
CA GLY A 111 -4.58 -15.73 14.82
C GLY A 111 -5.86 -16.01 14.03
N GLU A 112 -6.14 -15.24 12.97
CA GLU A 112 -7.29 -15.42 12.07
C GLU A 112 -7.04 -16.52 11.03
N LEU A 113 -5.76 -16.82 10.76
CA LEU A 113 -5.31 -17.86 9.83
C LEU A 113 -4.25 -18.73 10.52
N LYS A 114 -4.27 -20.05 10.29
CA LYS A 114 -3.17 -20.94 10.71
C LYS A 114 -2.05 -20.95 9.66
N GLU A 115 -0.83 -21.28 10.09
CA GLU A 115 0.34 -21.32 9.17
C GLU A 115 0.15 -22.27 7.99
N ASP A 116 -0.51 -23.41 8.22
CA ASP A 116 -0.77 -24.45 7.22
C ASP A 116 -2.04 -24.19 6.37
N GLU A 117 -2.82 -23.15 6.71
CA GLU A 117 -4.08 -22.86 6.03
C GLU A 117 -3.84 -21.97 4.80
N SER A 118 -4.44 -22.36 3.68
CA SER A 118 -4.42 -21.57 2.45
C SER A 118 -5.28 -20.32 2.61
N MET A 119 -4.78 -19.16 2.18
CA MET A 119 -5.58 -17.94 2.12
C MET A 119 -6.77 -18.11 1.17
N LYS A 120 -7.88 -17.44 1.45
CA LYS A 120 -9.10 -17.45 0.61
C LYS A 120 -8.86 -16.95 -0.83
N TYR A 121 -7.88 -16.08 -1.02
CA TYR A 121 -7.57 -15.45 -2.31
C TYR A 121 -6.19 -15.87 -2.77
N GLU A 122 -6.06 -16.11 -4.06
CA GLU A 122 -4.78 -16.45 -4.68
C GLU A 122 -4.00 -15.19 -5.05
N ILE A 123 -2.71 -15.35 -5.37
CA ILE A 123 -1.85 -14.22 -5.76
C ILE A 123 -2.40 -13.52 -7.02
N ASP A 124 -3.00 -14.28 -7.93
CA ASP A 124 -3.58 -13.78 -9.19
C ASP A 124 -4.79 -12.86 -8.94
N ASP A 125 -5.51 -13.04 -7.82
CA ASP A 125 -6.62 -12.15 -7.44
C ASP A 125 -6.15 -10.76 -7.00
N PHE A 126 -4.87 -10.65 -6.59
CA PHE A 126 -4.25 -9.37 -6.25
C PHE A 126 -3.65 -8.67 -7.48
N GLU A 127 -3.50 -9.34 -8.62
CA GLU A 127 -2.94 -8.72 -9.81
C GLU A 127 -3.92 -7.72 -10.43
N THR A 128 -3.43 -6.49 -10.68
CA THR A 128 -4.20 -5.51 -11.47
C THR A 128 -4.26 -5.98 -12.93
N LYS A 129 -5.45 -6.44 -13.32
CA LYS A 129 -5.77 -6.81 -14.70
C LYS A 129 -5.79 -5.54 -15.55
N ILE A 130 -5.11 -5.58 -16.70
CA ILE A 130 -5.22 -4.50 -17.70
C ILE A 130 -6.59 -4.66 -18.35
N THR A 131 -7.43 -3.63 -18.26
CA THR A 131 -8.60 -3.51 -19.12
C THR A 131 -8.13 -3.24 -20.54
N GLU A 132 -8.70 -3.94 -21.52
CA GLU A 132 -8.33 -3.90 -22.94
C GLU A 132 -8.34 -2.49 -23.56
N GLU A 133 -8.95 -1.50 -22.89
CA GLU A 133 -8.98 -0.08 -23.28
C GLU A 133 -7.62 0.66 -23.20
N GLU A 134 -6.59 0.13 -22.53
CA GLU A 134 -5.24 0.74 -22.51
C GLU A 134 -4.34 0.31 -23.69
N ILE A 135 -4.85 -0.53 -24.59
CA ILE A 135 -4.09 -1.12 -25.72
C ILE A 135 -4.46 -0.48 -27.07
N GLU A 136 -5.52 0.33 -27.16
CA GLU A 136 -5.85 1.16 -28.36
C GLU A 136 -5.31 2.59 -28.25
#